data_AF-A0A1M4SXT8-F1
#
_entry.id   AF-A0A1M4SXT8-F1
#
_cell.length_a   1.000
_cell.length_b   1.000
_cell.length_c   1.000
_cell.angle_alpha   90.00
_cell.angle_beta   90.00
_cell.angle_gamma   90.00
#
_symmetry.space_group_name_H-M   'P 1'
#
loop_
_entity.id
_entity.type
_entity.pdbx_description
1 polymer ?
#
loop_
_entity_poly.entity_id
_entity_poly.type
_entity_poly.pdbx_seq_one_letter_code
_entity_poly.pdbx_strand_id
1 'polypeptide(L)'
;MQTTETLVQPTPVEPVSYPAPRRFSLHEDWVVVVLGFLIIGITLFGFILPVPSFGWKNSGELFSKVLAPANLGIIGLQFLYVFAVAIIGSWLGGKPVKSSALVFPAVYVLTIVALIIAGNATIKSFNLEAVIFSLTIGLLIGNLFRLPDWFRAALSTELFVKIGLVLLGTGVIFSDILKAGSLGLIQALLVVLSVWYFAFWVCKKLKVDDELRMMIASAVSICGVSAAIATSGAIKGDSKKLSYVISMVLITAIPMMIFMPYIASYFNFPQEVTGAWLGGSIDTTGAVVASGTLVGETALKISTIVKFSQNVLLGLAAFAISVYWTYSKHAGANDADKKPTLKVIWDRFPKFVLGFVAASLLFSFAVSPETTATVKDSLKNLQGLWFALAFTSIGLETNFADLFRQNSKKPLYAFLIAQVFNILVTLAIAFVLFG
;
A
#
# COMPACT_ATOMS: atom_id res chain seq x y z
N MET A 1 29.68 -9.34 -65.55
CA MET A 1 29.25 -9.97 -64.28
C MET A 1 28.50 -8.93 -63.47
N GLN A 2 27.17 -8.93 -63.52
CA GLN A 2 26.30 -8.13 -62.65
C GLN A 2 25.77 -9.06 -61.57
N THR A 3 26.06 -8.76 -60.30
CA THR A 3 25.54 -9.46 -59.13
C THR A 3 24.12 -9.01 -58.84
N THR A 4 23.19 -9.96 -58.79
CA THR A 4 21.78 -9.76 -58.47
C THR A 4 21.59 -9.82 -56.95
N GLU A 5 21.24 -8.71 -56.30
CA GLU A 5 20.81 -8.69 -54.90
C GLU A 5 19.35 -9.15 -54.81
N THR A 6 19.11 -10.26 -54.10
CA THR A 6 17.78 -10.75 -53.75
C THR A 6 17.22 -9.93 -52.57
N LEU A 7 16.18 -9.13 -52.85
CA LEU A 7 15.38 -8.42 -51.85
C LEU A 7 14.58 -9.41 -50.99
N VAL A 8 14.91 -9.49 -49.70
CA VAL A 8 14.12 -10.22 -48.69
C VAL A 8 12.86 -9.41 -48.37
N GLN A 9 11.67 -9.96 -48.65
CA GLN A 9 10.42 -9.31 -48.29
C GLN A 9 10.15 -9.40 -46.77
N PRO A 10 9.65 -8.32 -46.14
CA PRO A 10 9.30 -8.34 -44.72
C PRO A 10 8.07 -9.24 -44.47
N THR A 11 8.15 -10.05 -43.43
CA THR A 11 7.06 -10.91 -42.94
C THR A 11 5.82 -10.10 -42.54
N PRO A 12 4.59 -10.57 -42.81
CA PRO A 12 3.36 -9.88 -42.41
C PRO A 12 3.29 -9.72 -40.89
N VAL A 13 3.05 -8.50 -40.43
CA VAL A 13 2.80 -8.20 -39.01
C VAL A 13 1.39 -8.67 -38.67
N GLU A 14 1.25 -9.59 -37.71
CA GLU A 14 -0.08 -10.00 -37.21
C GLU A 14 -0.86 -8.78 -36.69
N PRO A 15 -2.17 -8.69 -36.96
CA PRO A 15 -2.99 -7.60 -36.47
C PRO A 15 -3.06 -7.63 -34.93
N VAL A 16 -2.65 -6.53 -34.31
CA VAL A 16 -2.77 -6.29 -32.88
C VAL A 16 -4.26 -6.37 -32.49
N SER A 17 -4.65 -7.41 -31.75
CA SER A 17 -6.00 -7.54 -31.22
C SER A 17 -6.23 -6.44 -30.18
N TYR A 18 -7.08 -5.47 -30.49
CA TYR A 18 -7.54 -4.50 -29.51
C TYR A 18 -8.44 -5.22 -28.48
N PRO A 19 -8.19 -5.09 -27.17
CA PRO A 19 -9.12 -5.60 -26.17
C PRO A 19 -10.49 -4.93 -26.35
N ALA A 20 -11.55 -5.72 -26.26
CA ALA A 20 -12.93 -5.28 -26.37
C ALA A 20 -13.25 -4.09 -25.44
N PRO A 21 -14.19 -3.20 -25.81
CA PRO A 21 -14.55 -2.04 -25.00
C PRO A 21 -14.99 -2.48 -23.59
N ARG A 22 -14.42 -1.81 -22.57
CA ARG A 22 -14.54 -2.18 -21.16
C ARG A 22 -16.02 -2.26 -20.71
N ARG A 23 -16.37 -3.39 -20.07
CA ARG A 23 -17.49 -3.49 -19.12
C ARG A 23 -17.33 -2.41 -18.03
N PHE A 24 -18.43 -1.84 -17.53
CA PHE A 24 -18.45 -0.92 -16.39
C PHE A 24 -17.46 -1.39 -15.29
N SER A 25 -16.39 -0.62 -15.04
CA SER A 25 -15.40 -0.92 -14.00
C SER A 25 -15.41 0.19 -12.96
N LEU A 26 -15.66 -0.15 -11.69
CA LEU A 26 -15.52 0.80 -10.59
C LEU A 26 -14.05 1.12 -10.35
N HIS A 27 -13.75 2.35 -9.93
CA HIS A 27 -12.40 2.69 -9.46
C HIS A 27 -12.06 1.84 -8.24
N GLU A 28 -10.82 1.34 -8.15
CA GLU A 28 -10.41 0.36 -7.13
C GLU A 28 -10.75 0.82 -5.70
N ASP A 29 -10.53 2.09 -5.38
CA ASP A 29 -10.89 2.61 -4.05
C ASP A 29 -12.38 2.46 -3.73
N TRP A 30 -13.28 2.60 -4.70
CA TRP A 30 -14.72 2.37 -4.48
C TRP A 30 -15.04 0.89 -4.35
N VAL A 31 -14.35 0.03 -5.12
CA VAL A 31 -14.45 -1.42 -4.96
C VAL A 31 -14.08 -1.80 -3.53
N VAL A 32 -12.98 -1.28 -3.00
CA VAL A 32 -12.56 -1.51 -1.62
C VAL A 32 -13.64 -1.08 -0.63
N VAL A 33 -14.20 0.12 -0.78
CA VAL A 33 -15.26 0.62 0.12
C VAL A 33 -16.44 -0.35 0.12
N VAL A 34 -16.90 -0.77 -1.06
CA VAL A 34 -17.99 -1.74 -1.19
C VAL A 34 -17.65 -3.07 -0.52
N LEU A 35 -16.47 -3.62 -0.75
CA LEU A 35 -16.06 -4.91 -0.15
C LEU A 35 -15.86 -4.83 1.37
N GLY A 36 -15.29 -3.72 1.87
CA GLY A 36 -15.12 -3.49 3.30
C GLY A 36 -16.49 -3.44 4.00
N PHE A 37 -17.43 -2.67 3.45
CA PHE A 37 -18.79 -2.60 3.98
C PHE A 37 -19.58 -3.90 3.77
N LEU A 38 -19.29 -4.68 2.74
CA LEU A 38 -19.84 -6.02 2.57
C LEU A 38 -19.39 -6.93 3.71
N ILE A 39 -18.09 -6.95 4.04
CA ILE A 39 -17.56 -7.76 5.16
C ILE A 39 -18.16 -7.31 6.50
N ILE A 40 -18.20 -5.99 6.73
CA ILE A 40 -18.78 -5.40 7.95
C ILE A 40 -20.25 -5.78 8.06
N GLY A 41 -21.02 -5.58 6.99
CA GLY A 41 -22.45 -5.91 6.94
C GLY A 41 -22.70 -7.39 7.23
N ILE A 42 -22.04 -8.30 6.52
CA ILE A 42 -22.16 -9.75 6.73
C ILE A 42 -21.89 -10.12 8.20
N THR A 43 -20.86 -9.53 8.81
CA THR A 43 -20.51 -9.80 10.20
C THR A 43 -21.57 -9.25 11.17
N LEU A 44 -22.07 -8.03 10.93
CA LEU A 44 -23.13 -7.41 11.74
C LEU A 44 -24.48 -8.13 11.62
N PHE A 45 -24.77 -8.76 10.47
CA PHE A 45 -25.98 -9.57 10.25
C PHE A 45 -25.86 -11.01 10.79
N GLY A 46 -24.82 -11.29 11.59
CA GLY A 46 -24.71 -12.53 12.38
C GLY A 46 -23.82 -13.62 11.79
N PHE A 47 -23.23 -13.42 10.62
CA PHE A 47 -22.23 -14.35 10.09
C PHE A 47 -20.85 -14.00 10.63
N ILE A 48 -20.57 -14.45 11.85
CA ILE A 48 -19.30 -14.24 12.54
C ILE A 48 -18.35 -15.38 12.18
N LEU A 49 -17.25 -15.05 11.51
CA LEU A 49 -16.27 -16.05 11.13
C LEU A 49 -15.46 -16.51 12.35
N PRO A 50 -15.32 -17.83 12.56
CA PRO A 50 -14.43 -18.33 13.59
C PRO A 50 -12.99 -17.92 13.31
N VAL A 51 -12.25 -17.64 14.39
CA VAL A 51 -10.86 -17.19 14.34
C VAL A 51 -9.92 -18.41 14.43
N PRO A 52 -9.07 -18.67 13.42
CA PRO A 52 -8.11 -19.76 13.48
C PRO A 52 -7.05 -19.51 14.56
N SER A 53 -6.57 -20.61 15.15
CA SER A 53 -5.45 -20.57 16.07
C SER A 53 -4.15 -20.86 15.36
N PHE A 54 -3.20 -19.93 15.44
CA PHE A 54 -1.85 -20.09 14.93
C PHE A 54 -0.79 -20.24 16.03
N GLY A 55 -1.16 -20.09 17.32
CA GLY A 55 -0.20 -20.08 18.42
C GLY A 55 0.25 -21.47 18.88
N TRP A 56 1.56 -21.74 18.85
CA TRP A 56 2.17 -23.02 19.29
C TRP A 56 3.56 -22.84 19.92
N LYS A 57 3.90 -23.69 20.90
CA LYS A 57 5.22 -23.69 21.59
C LYS A 57 6.16 -24.81 21.15
N ASN A 58 5.62 -25.96 20.78
CA ASN A 58 6.38 -27.16 20.42
C ASN A 58 5.68 -27.90 19.27
N SER A 59 6.34 -28.92 18.72
CA SER A 59 5.79 -29.72 17.61
C SER A 59 4.47 -30.40 17.99
N GLY A 60 4.31 -30.84 19.25
CA GLY A 60 3.07 -31.40 19.74
C GLY A 60 1.88 -30.45 19.56
N GLU A 61 1.98 -29.22 20.05
CA GLU A 61 0.95 -28.19 19.89
C GLU A 61 0.73 -27.79 18.42
N LEU A 62 1.79 -27.77 17.61
CA LEU A 62 1.66 -27.50 16.17
C LEU A 62 0.70 -28.51 15.51
N PHE A 63 0.87 -29.80 15.79
CA PHE A 63 0.03 -30.84 15.20
C PHE A 63 -1.34 -30.96 15.89
N SER A 64 -1.41 -30.85 17.22
CA SER A 64 -2.64 -31.09 17.98
C SER A 64 -3.59 -29.89 18.02
N LYS A 65 -3.12 -28.68 17.68
CA LYS A 65 -3.90 -27.45 17.75
C LYS A 65 -3.95 -26.70 16.42
N VAL A 66 -2.79 -26.37 15.84
CA VAL A 66 -2.71 -25.54 14.63
C VAL A 66 -3.07 -26.35 13.39
N LEU A 67 -2.55 -27.57 13.27
CA LEU A 67 -2.84 -28.50 12.17
C LEU A 67 -3.96 -29.50 12.52
N ALA A 68 -4.69 -29.27 13.61
CA ALA A 68 -5.83 -30.09 13.98
C ALA A 68 -6.94 -29.96 12.92
N PRO A 69 -7.68 -31.05 12.61
CA PRO A 69 -8.75 -31.02 11.60
C PRO A 69 -9.79 -29.92 11.82
N ALA A 70 -10.15 -29.62 13.08
CA ALA A 70 -11.07 -28.54 13.42
C ALA A 70 -10.53 -27.16 13.04
N ASN A 71 -9.25 -26.88 13.33
CA ASN A 71 -8.62 -25.60 12.99
C ASN A 71 -8.39 -25.48 11.48
N LEU A 72 -8.01 -26.57 10.81
CA LEU A 72 -7.91 -26.61 9.34
C LEU A 72 -9.27 -26.36 8.68
N GLY A 73 -10.37 -26.83 9.27
CA GLY A 73 -11.73 -26.50 8.84
C GLY A 73 -12.03 -25.00 8.94
N ILE A 74 -11.60 -24.34 10.02
CA ILE A 74 -11.72 -22.89 10.19
C ILE A 74 -10.88 -22.13 9.14
N ILE A 75 -9.63 -22.55 8.91
CA ILE A 75 -8.76 -21.98 7.87
C ILE A 75 -9.41 -22.15 6.49
N GLY A 76 -9.95 -23.33 6.18
CA GLY A 76 -10.65 -23.59 4.92
C GLY A 76 -11.90 -22.73 4.74
N LEU A 77 -12.69 -22.54 5.79
CA LEU A 77 -13.86 -21.64 5.76
C LEU A 77 -13.43 -20.19 5.50
N GLN A 78 -12.38 -19.72 6.17
CA GLN A 78 -11.84 -18.39 5.92
C GLN A 78 -11.33 -18.24 4.49
N PHE A 79 -10.62 -19.24 3.96
CA PHE A 79 -10.17 -19.26 2.57
C PHE A 79 -11.34 -19.03 1.61
N LEU A 80 -12.43 -19.81 1.74
CA LEU A 80 -13.60 -19.68 0.87
C LEU A 80 -14.21 -18.27 0.95
N TYR A 81 -14.29 -17.72 2.16
CA TYR A 81 -14.83 -16.39 2.39
C TYR A 81 -13.96 -15.30 1.73
N VAL A 82 -12.66 -15.25 2.05
CA VAL A 82 -11.77 -14.21 1.49
C VAL A 82 -11.54 -14.40 -0.01
N PHE A 83 -11.56 -15.64 -0.50
CA PHE A 83 -11.52 -15.94 -1.93
C PHE A 83 -12.75 -15.35 -2.63
N ALA A 84 -13.96 -15.59 -2.12
CA ALA A 84 -15.18 -15.03 -2.68
C ALA A 84 -15.11 -13.49 -2.74
N VAL A 85 -14.70 -12.84 -1.65
CA VAL A 85 -14.52 -11.38 -1.61
C VAL A 85 -13.49 -10.90 -2.63
N ALA A 86 -12.34 -11.56 -2.75
CA ALA A 86 -11.29 -11.20 -3.71
C ALA A 86 -11.74 -11.36 -5.16
N ILE A 87 -12.55 -12.38 -5.46
CA ILE A 87 -13.14 -12.62 -6.78
C ILE A 87 -14.18 -11.54 -7.12
N ILE A 88 -15.06 -11.19 -6.18
CA ILE A 88 -16.01 -10.08 -6.34
C ILE A 88 -15.25 -8.78 -6.59
N GLY A 89 -14.18 -8.52 -5.84
CA GLY A 89 -13.33 -7.35 -6.04
C GLY A 89 -12.67 -7.32 -7.42
N SER A 90 -12.14 -8.46 -7.86
CA SER A 90 -11.55 -8.57 -9.20
C SER A 90 -12.59 -8.30 -10.29
N TRP A 91 -13.81 -8.82 -10.13
CA TRP A 91 -14.92 -8.59 -11.05
C TRP A 91 -15.36 -7.11 -11.08
N LEU A 92 -15.61 -6.50 -9.92
CA LEU A 92 -16.03 -5.09 -9.81
C LEU A 92 -14.97 -4.11 -10.33
N GLY A 93 -13.69 -4.43 -10.12
CA GLY A 93 -12.56 -3.64 -10.60
C GLY A 93 -12.20 -3.88 -12.08
N GLY A 94 -12.88 -4.80 -12.77
CA GLY A 94 -12.59 -5.13 -14.16
C GLY A 94 -11.28 -5.90 -14.40
N LYS A 95 -10.70 -6.50 -13.36
CA LYS A 95 -9.53 -7.40 -13.47
C LYS A 95 -9.98 -8.77 -14.00
N PRO A 96 -9.11 -9.51 -14.72
CA PRO A 96 -9.43 -10.84 -15.23
C PRO A 96 -9.64 -11.83 -14.07
N VAL A 97 -10.90 -12.12 -13.77
CA VAL A 97 -11.34 -13.00 -12.67
C VAL A 97 -10.64 -14.37 -12.70
N LYS A 98 -10.45 -14.95 -13.90
CA LYS A 98 -9.76 -16.23 -14.06
C LYS A 98 -8.32 -16.19 -13.53
N SER A 99 -7.58 -15.13 -13.85
CA SER A 99 -6.20 -14.98 -13.38
C SER A 99 -6.15 -14.77 -11.87
N SER A 100 -7.03 -13.92 -11.35
CA SER A 100 -7.15 -13.70 -9.89
C SER A 100 -7.52 -14.97 -9.14
N ALA A 101 -8.44 -15.78 -9.68
CA ALA A 101 -8.83 -17.08 -9.11
C ALA A 101 -7.70 -18.11 -9.10
N LEU A 102 -6.79 -18.06 -10.08
CA LEU A 102 -5.62 -18.94 -10.13
C LEU A 102 -4.51 -18.52 -9.16
N VAL A 103 -4.30 -17.21 -9.00
CA VAL A 103 -3.22 -16.66 -8.17
C VAL A 103 -3.59 -16.65 -6.68
N PHE A 104 -4.84 -16.34 -6.34
CA PHE A 104 -5.25 -16.17 -4.94
C PHE A 104 -4.96 -17.39 -4.04
N PRO A 105 -5.24 -18.64 -4.44
CA PRO A 105 -4.93 -19.81 -3.60
C PRO A 105 -3.44 -19.93 -3.27
N ALA A 106 -2.55 -19.63 -4.23
CA ALA A 106 -1.11 -19.65 -3.99
C ALA A 106 -0.70 -18.59 -2.97
N VAL A 107 -1.20 -17.36 -3.12
CA VAL A 107 -0.96 -16.28 -2.14
C VAL A 107 -1.48 -16.67 -0.77
N TYR A 108 -2.70 -17.20 -0.69
CA TYR A 108 -3.31 -17.61 0.58
C TYR A 108 -2.49 -18.69 1.29
N VAL A 109 -2.06 -19.74 0.58
CA VAL A 109 -1.23 -20.80 1.17
C VAL A 109 0.08 -20.23 1.73
N LEU A 110 0.76 -19.36 0.98
CA LEU A 110 1.99 -18.71 1.44
C LEU A 110 1.74 -17.84 2.68
N THR A 111 0.62 -17.12 2.71
CA THR A 111 0.20 -16.34 3.87
C THR A 111 -0.10 -17.21 5.10
N ILE A 112 -0.75 -18.37 4.93
CA ILE A 112 -0.99 -19.32 6.03
C ILE A 112 0.33 -19.88 6.56
N VAL A 113 1.29 -20.21 5.69
CA VAL A 113 2.63 -20.63 6.12
C VAL A 113 3.30 -19.53 6.94
N ALA A 114 3.22 -18.27 6.50
CA ALA A 114 3.73 -17.13 7.25
C ALA A 114 3.08 -16.99 8.63
N LEU A 115 1.75 -17.12 8.71
CA LEU A 115 0.99 -17.03 9.96
C LEU A 115 1.33 -18.17 10.93
N ILE A 116 1.51 -19.39 10.44
CA ILE A 116 1.93 -20.54 11.25
C ILE A 116 3.34 -20.31 11.82
N ILE A 117 4.29 -19.82 11.01
CA ILE A 117 5.66 -19.52 11.47
C ILE A 117 5.63 -18.42 12.53
N ALA A 118 4.91 -17.33 12.28
CA ALA A 118 4.79 -16.21 13.21
C ALA A 118 4.11 -16.57 14.54
N GLY A 119 3.21 -17.56 14.51
CA GLY A 119 2.53 -18.06 15.70
C GLY A 119 3.39 -18.90 16.64
N ASN A 120 4.63 -19.22 16.26
CA ASN A 120 5.57 -19.91 17.15
C ASN A 120 5.95 -19.02 18.35
N ALA A 121 5.98 -19.58 19.56
CA ALA A 121 6.27 -18.83 20.78
C ALA A 121 7.66 -18.18 20.81
N THR A 122 8.69 -18.85 20.26
CA THR A 122 10.05 -18.30 20.17
C THR A 122 10.08 -17.13 19.20
N ILE A 123 9.43 -17.25 18.04
CA ILE A 123 9.32 -16.16 17.07
C ILE A 123 8.57 -14.95 17.65
N LYS A 124 7.46 -15.21 18.34
CA LYS A 124 6.68 -14.16 19.02
C LYS A 124 7.50 -13.44 20.09
N SER A 125 8.46 -14.10 20.73
CA SER A 125 9.35 -13.47 21.72
C SER A 125 10.31 -12.42 21.11
N PHE A 126 10.59 -12.51 19.80
CA PHE A 126 11.37 -11.52 19.07
C PHE A 126 10.53 -10.36 18.51
N ASN A 127 9.23 -10.27 18.89
CA ASN A 127 8.26 -9.31 18.34
C ASN A 127 8.19 -9.31 16.81
N LEU A 128 8.40 -10.48 16.20
CA LEU A 128 8.28 -10.66 14.75
C LEU A 128 6.82 -10.94 14.40
N GLU A 129 6.12 -9.93 13.90
CA GLU A 129 4.72 -10.05 13.48
C GLU A 129 4.56 -10.87 12.19
N ALA A 130 3.37 -11.45 12.01
CA ALA A 130 3.02 -12.24 10.83
C ALA A 130 3.22 -11.50 9.49
N VAL A 131 3.10 -10.18 9.54
CA VAL A 131 3.33 -9.28 8.40
C VAL A 131 4.77 -9.36 7.89
N ILE A 132 5.78 -9.46 8.78
CA ILE A 132 7.18 -9.60 8.37
C ILE A 132 7.36 -10.91 7.62
N PHE A 133 6.91 -12.03 8.20
CA PHE A 133 7.04 -13.34 7.54
C PHE A 133 6.31 -13.40 6.21
N SER A 134 5.13 -12.78 6.12
CA SER A 134 4.36 -12.68 4.88
C SER A 134 5.16 -11.97 3.79
N LEU A 135 5.74 -10.81 4.11
CA LEU A 135 6.59 -10.08 3.18
C LEU A 135 7.86 -10.86 2.83
N THR A 136 8.57 -11.40 3.83
CA THR A 136 9.82 -12.14 3.63
C THR A 136 9.63 -13.34 2.73
N ILE A 137 8.60 -14.16 2.95
CA ILE A 137 8.27 -15.30 2.10
C ILE A 137 7.97 -14.84 0.67
N GLY A 138 7.17 -13.77 0.52
CA GLY A 138 6.89 -13.19 -0.78
C GLY A 138 8.14 -12.72 -1.50
N LEU A 139 9.03 -11.99 -0.82
CA LEU A 139 10.29 -11.48 -1.37
C LEU A 139 11.24 -12.60 -1.78
N LEU A 140 11.38 -13.63 -0.94
CA LEU A 140 12.19 -14.81 -1.24
C LEU A 140 11.67 -15.48 -2.49
N ILE A 141 10.38 -15.76 -2.58
CA ILE A 141 9.81 -16.44 -3.75
C ILE A 141 9.91 -15.56 -5.00
N GLY A 142 9.54 -14.28 -4.89
CA GLY A 142 9.53 -13.33 -6.00
C GLY A 142 10.90 -13.00 -6.58
N ASN A 143 11.98 -13.22 -5.83
CA ASN A 143 13.35 -12.93 -6.27
C ASN A 143 14.22 -14.18 -6.49
N LEU A 144 13.93 -15.32 -5.85
CA LEU A 144 14.62 -16.59 -6.13
C LEU A 144 14.00 -17.32 -7.33
N PHE A 145 12.69 -17.16 -7.57
CA PHE A 145 11.98 -17.80 -8.67
C PHE A 145 11.51 -16.77 -9.69
N ARG A 146 11.60 -17.11 -10.97
CA ARG A 146 11.07 -16.28 -12.05
C ARG A 146 9.56 -16.50 -12.16
N LEU A 147 8.79 -15.70 -11.44
CA LEU A 147 7.33 -15.67 -11.56
C LEU A 147 6.92 -15.14 -12.94
N PRO A 148 5.95 -15.80 -13.63
CA PRO A 148 5.42 -15.31 -14.90
C PRO A 148 4.78 -13.91 -14.78
N ASP A 149 4.86 -13.10 -15.84
CA ASP A 149 4.29 -11.74 -15.82
C ASP A 149 2.77 -11.73 -15.59
N TRP A 150 2.06 -12.74 -16.11
CA TRP A 150 0.62 -12.89 -15.88
C TRP A 150 0.28 -13.13 -14.40
N PHE A 151 1.18 -13.77 -13.65
CA PHE A 151 1.01 -14.04 -12.21
C PHE A 151 1.17 -12.73 -11.44
N ARG A 152 2.25 -11.99 -11.72
CA ARG A 152 2.51 -10.69 -11.08
C ARG A 152 1.39 -9.69 -11.36
N ALA A 153 0.90 -9.63 -12.61
CA ALA A 153 -0.19 -8.74 -13.00
C ALA A 153 -1.54 -9.07 -12.33
N ALA A 154 -1.72 -10.30 -11.84
CA ALA A 154 -2.94 -10.72 -11.16
C ALA A 154 -2.89 -10.48 -9.63
N LEU A 155 -1.74 -10.13 -9.06
CA LEU A 155 -1.61 -9.77 -7.65
C LEU A 155 -2.46 -8.52 -7.37
N SER A 156 -3.16 -8.53 -6.23
CA SER A 156 -4.09 -7.47 -5.83
C SER A 156 -3.67 -6.83 -4.52
N THR A 157 -2.39 -6.47 -4.47
CA THR A 157 -1.70 -5.81 -3.36
C THR A 157 -2.51 -4.65 -2.77
N GLU A 158 -2.82 -3.62 -3.58
CA GLU A 158 -3.50 -2.42 -3.08
C GLU A 158 -4.93 -2.70 -2.59
N LEU A 159 -5.67 -3.53 -3.34
CA LEU A 159 -7.02 -3.96 -2.96
C LEU A 159 -7.02 -4.59 -1.55
N PHE A 160 -6.10 -5.51 -1.29
CA PHE A 160 -6.03 -6.23 -0.01
C PHE A 160 -5.64 -5.30 1.14
N VAL A 161 -4.63 -4.43 0.97
CA VAL A 161 -4.27 -3.43 1.99
C VAL A 161 -5.47 -2.54 2.30
N LYS A 162 -6.11 -1.99 1.27
CA LYS A 162 -7.18 -1.01 1.46
C LYS A 162 -8.44 -1.65 2.08
N ILE A 163 -8.75 -2.93 1.80
CA ILE A 163 -9.83 -3.65 2.51
C ILE A 163 -9.50 -3.74 4.00
N GLY A 164 -8.28 -4.17 4.34
CA GLY A 164 -7.83 -4.20 5.73
C GLY A 164 -7.92 -2.83 6.42
N LEU A 165 -7.60 -1.75 5.70
CA LEU A 165 -7.74 -0.39 6.22
C LEU A 165 -9.19 -0.01 6.50
N VAL A 166 -10.15 -0.34 5.63
CA VAL A 166 -11.57 -0.07 5.91
C VAL A 166 -12.03 -0.85 7.14
N LEU A 167 -11.61 -2.10 7.29
CA LEU A 167 -11.91 -2.91 8.49
C LEU A 167 -11.25 -2.36 9.75
N LEU A 168 -10.02 -1.83 9.67
CA LEU A 168 -9.37 -1.16 10.80
C LEU A 168 -10.24 -0.01 11.35
N GLY A 169 -11.01 0.66 10.49
CA GLY A 169 -11.95 1.72 10.89
C GLY A 169 -12.99 1.27 11.91
N THR A 170 -13.39 0.00 11.92
CA THR A 170 -14.35 -0.52 12.91
C THR A 170 -13.78 -0.60 14.33
N GLY A 171 -12.45 -0.57 14.47
CA GLY A 171 -11.75 -0.62 15.75
C GLY A 171 -11.26 0.74 16.24
N VAL A 172 -11.49 1.83 15.48
CA VAL A 172 -11.00 3.18 15.81
C VAL A 172 -12.16 4.09 16.17
N ILE A 173 -12.10 4.71 17.34
CA ILE A 173 -13.11 5.66 17.81
C ILE A 173 -13.00 6.96 17.02
N PHE A 174 -14.14 7.52 16.59
CA PHE A 174 -14.17 8.72 15.76
C PHE A 174 -13.51 9.95 16.42
N SER A 175 -13.66 10.11 17.75
CA SER A 175 -13.00 11.20 18.48
C SER A 175 -11.47 11.15 18.38
N ASP A 176 -10.90 9.94 18.34
CA ASP A 176 -9.48 9.76 18.14
C ASP A 176 -9.04 10.14 16.73
N ILE A 177 -9.87 9.88 15.72
CA ILE A 177 -9.63 10.32 14.34
C ILE A 177 -9.61 11.85 14.28
N LEU A 178 -10.53 12.54 14.96
CA LEU A 178 -10.53 14.01 14.99
C LEU A 178 -9.26 14.56 15.65
N LYS A 179 -8.89 14.02 16.81
CA LYS A 179 -7.70 14.48 17.56
C LYS A 179 -6.40 14.16 16.82
N ALA A 180 -6.15 12.89 16.50
CA ALA A 180 -4.92 12.50 15.81
C ALA A 180 -4.89 12.97 14.35
N GLY A 181 -6.05 13.11 13.70
CA GLY A 181 -6.16 13.56 12.32
C GLY A 181 -5.82 15.04 12.15
N SER A 182 -6.24 15.89 13.10
CA SER A 182 -5.88 17.31 13.10
C SER A 182 -4.38 17.53 13.29
N LEU A 183 -3.77 16.89 14.30
CA LEU A 183 -2.32 16.90 14.49
C LEU A 183 -1.59 16.28 13.27
N GLY A 184 -2.11 15.19 12.74
CA GLY A 184 -1.59 14.52 11.55
C GLY A 184 -1.66 15.40 10.30
N LEU A 185 -2.67 16.26 10.15
CA LEU A 185 -2.78 17.20 9.04
C LEU A 185 -1.76 18.34 9.17
N ILE A 186 -1.54 18.86 10.37
CA ILE A 186 -0.48 19.84 10.65
C ILE A 186 0.88 19.23 10.32
N GLN A 187 1.15 18.02 10.83
CA GLN A 187 2.38 17.28 10.51
C GLN A 187 2.53 17.09 9.01
N ALA A 188 1.49 16.59 8.33
CA ALA A 188 1.53 16.31 6.90
C ALA A 188 1.84 17.58 6.10
N LEU A 189 1.26 18.73 6.44
CA LEU A 189 1.58 19.99 5.77
C LEU A 189 3.04 20.39 5.95
N LEU A 190 3.57 20.33 7.18
CA LEU A 190 4.96 20.68 7.48
C LEU A 190 5.94 19.74 6.77
N VAL A 191 5.69 18.43 6.84
CA VAL A 191 6.53 17.39 6.23
C VAL A 191 6.47 17.49 4.70
N VAL A 192 5.27 17.53 4.11
CA VAL A 192 5.12 17.61 2.64
C VAL A 192 5.85 18.84 2.10
N LEU A 193 5.64 20.02 2.67
CA LEU A 193 6.28 21.24 2.17
C LEU A 193 7.80 21.22 2.31
N SER A 194 8.31 20.83 3.49
CA SER A 194 9.75 20.81 3.76
C SER A 194 10.47 19.75 2.92
N VAL A 195 9.95 18.52 2.89
CA VAL A 195 10.55 17.39 2.17
C VAL A 195 10.43 17.59 0.66
N TRP A 196 9.29 18.06 0.15
CA TRP A 196 9.13 18.30 -1.28
C TRP A 196 10.13 19.34 -1.79
N TYR A 197 10.26 20.47 -1.08
CA TYR A 197 11.21 21.51 -1.44
C TYR A 197 12.66 21.02 -1.39
N PHE A 198 13.02 20.31 -0.31
CA PHE A 198 14.36 19.75 -0.14
C PHE A 198 14.68 18.73 -1.24
N ALA A 199 13.77 17.79 -1.51
CA ALA A 199 13.93 16.77 -2.55
C ALA A 199 14.08 17.41 -3.94
N PHE A 200 13.25 18.41 -4.25
CA PHE A 200 13.34 19.16 -5.50
C PHE A 200 14.70 19.86 -5.63
N TRP A 201 15.17 20.50 -4.56
CA TRP A 201 16.48 21.15 -4.51
C TRP A 201 17.64 20.16 -4.71
N VAL A 202 17.63 19.02 -4.03
CA VAL A 202 18.65 17.96 -4.18
C VAL A 202 18.67 17.43 -5.61
N CYS A 203 17.51 17.12 -6.19
CA CYS A 203 17.41 16.66 -7.58
C CYS A 203 17.97 17.70 -8.56
N LYS A 204 17.68 18.99 -8.34
CA LYS A 204 18.22 20.09 -9.16
C LYS A 204 19.75 20.18 -9.04
N LYS A 205 20.30 20.04 -7.83
CA LYS A 205 21.76 20.04 -7.59
C LYS A 205 22.47 18.86 -8.26
N LEU A 206 21.86 17.68 -8.23
CA LEU A 206 22.38 16.48 -8.88
C LEU A 206 22.12 16.43 -10.40
N LYS A 207 21.48 17.47 -10.96
CA LYS A 207 21.13 17.57 -12.39
C LYS A 207 20.27 16.39 -12.86
N VAL A 208 19.32 15.97 -12.02
CA VAL A 208 18.25 15.04 -12.40
C VAL A 208 17.29 15.78 -13.34
N ASP A 209 16.79 15.09 -14.37
CA ASP A 209 15.86 15.70 -15.33
C ASP A 209 14.55 16.16 -14.67
N ASP A 210 13.88 17.12 -15.30
CA ASP A 210 12.74 17.81 -14.72
C ASP A 210 11.56 16.88 -14.37
N GLU A 211 11.30 15.86 -15.19
CA GLU A 211 10.23 14.89 -14.93
C GLU A 211 10.56 14.02 -13.72
N LEU A 212 11.75 13.40 -13.69
CA LEU A 212 12.17 12.61 -12.53
C LEU A 212 12.25 13.46 -11.27
N ARG A 213 12.73 14.70 -11.37
CA ARG A 213 12.77 15.63 -10.24
C ARG A 213 11.39 15.85 -9.62
N MET A 214 10.38 16.13 -10.45
CA MET A 214 9.01 16.32 -9.98
C MET A 214 8.44 15.03 -9.37
N MET A 215 8.62 13.89 -10.04
CA MET A 215 8.13 12.60 -9.55
C MET A 215 8.80 12.19 -8.24
N ILE A 216 10.12 12.33 -8.11
CA ILE A 216 10.87 12.01 -6.89
C ILE A 216 10.43 12.91 -5.75
N ALA A 217 10.38 14.23 -5.97
CA ALA A 217 9.97 15.19 -4.93
C ALA A 217 8.56 14.90 -4.42
N SER A 218 7.62 14.59 -5.31
CA SER A 218 6.25 14.20 -4.93
C SER A 218 6.19 12.85 -4.23
N ALA A 219 6.97 11.86 -4.70
CA ALA A 219 6.97 10.51 -4.14
C ALA A 219 7.41 10.52 -2.67
N VAL A 220 8.59 11.09 -2.38
CA VAL A 220 9.21 11.07 -1.05
C VAL A 220 8.52 11.96 -0.01
N SER A 221 7.69 12.92 -0.44
CA SER A 221 7.08 13.90 0.47
C SER A 221 5.60 13.63 0.78
N ILE A 222 4.90 12.84 -0.03
CA ILE A 222 3.45 12.63 0.10
C ILE A 222 3.15 11.16 0.40
N CYS A 223 2.91 10.34 -0.61
CA CYS A 223 2.43 8.96 -0.44
C CYS A 223 3.12 7.98 -1.39
N GLY A 224 4.34 8.32 -1.82
CA GLY A 224 5.17 7.47 -2.66
C GLY A 224 4.58 7.22 -4.03
N VAL A 225 4.10 5.99 -4.24
CA VAL A 225 3.64 5.48 -5.54
C VAL A 225 2.47 6.30 -6.09
N SER A 226 1.42 6.53 -5.30
CA SER A 226 0.25 7.27 -5.76
C SER A 226 0.58 8.72 -6.12
N ALA A 227 1.51 9.34 -5.39
CA ALA A 227 2.01 10.67 -5.69
C ALA A 227 2.84 10.69 -6.98
N ALA A 228 3.73 9.72 -7.19
CA ALA A 228 4.49 9.58 -8.43
C ALA A 228 3.57 9.41 -9.65
N ILE A 229 2.54 8.56 -9.55
CA ILE A 229 1.54 8.32 -10.60
C ILE A 229 0.74 9.59 -10.89
N ALA A 230 0.26 10.28 -9.85
CA ALA A 230 -0.50 11.52 -9.99
C ALA A 230 0.34 12.63 -10.64
N THR A 231 1.58 12.80 -10.19
CA THR A 231 2.53 13.76 -10.76
C THR A 231 2.86 13.42 -12.21
N SER A 232 3.17 12.15 -12.51
CA SER A 232 3.43 11.70 -13.89
C SER A 232 2.25 11.98 -14.82
N GLY A 233 1.02 11.67 -14.37
CA GLY A 233 -0.19 11.99 -15.13
C GLY A 233 -0.43 13.49 -15.30
N ALA A 234 -0.05 14.32 -14.33
CA ALA A 234 -0.18 15.77 -14.39
C ALA A 234 0.83 16.43 -15.35
N ILE A 235 2.05 15.89 -15.43
CA ILE A 235 3.13 16.42 -16.28
C ILE A 235 3.26 15.70 -17.62
N LYS A 236 2.41 14.70 -17.91
CA LYS A 236 2.53 13.76 -19.05
C LYS A 236 3.92 13.08 -19.11
N GLY A 237 4.42 12.66 -17.95
CA GLY A 237 5.77 12.12 -17.80
C GLY A 237 5.95 10.72 -18.40
N ASP A 238 7.21 10.38 -18.67
CA ASP A 238 7.57 9.08 -19.25
C ASP A 238 7.24 7.90 -18.31
N SER A 239 6.66 6.84 -18.88
CA SER A 239 6.23 5.64 -18.13
C SER A 239 7.40 4.84 -17.52
N LYS A 240 8.56 4.80 -18.17
CA LYS A 240 9.76 4.11 -17.64
C LYS A 240 10.34 4.88 -16.45
N LYS A 241 10.34 6.22 -16.52
CA LYS A 241 10.73 7.07 -15.38
C LYS A 241 9.78 6.87 -14.20
N LEU A 242 8.47 6.81 -14.45
CA LEU A 242 7.49 6.50 -13.42
C LEU A 242 7.75 5.14 -12.78
N SER A 243 7.91 4.07 -13.56
CA SER A 243 8.23 2.74 -13.06
C SER A 243 9.50 2.72 -12.20
N TYR A 244 10.51 3.51 -12.58
CA TYR A 244 11.74 3.63 -11.80
C TYR A 244 11.51 4.30 -10.44
N VAL A 245 10.74 5.39 -10.39
CA VAL A 245 10.38 6.06 -9.13
C VAL A 245 9.56 5.14 -8.23
N ILE A 246 8.60 4.41 -8.79
CA ILE A 246 7.82 3.40 -8.06
C ILE A 246 8.74 2.34 -7.45
N SER A 247 9.72 1.85 -8.23
CA SER A 247 10.68 0.85 -7.75
C SER A 247 11.53 1.39 -6.59
N MET A 248 12.01 2.64 -6.67
CA MET A 248 12.74 3.29 -5.58
C MET A 248 11.88 3.38 -4.31
N VAL A 249 10.63 3.83 -4.43
CA VAL A 249 9.70 3.92 -3.30
C VAL A 249 9.48 2.55 -2.63
N LEU A 250 9.13 1.53 -3.42
CA LEU A 250 8.81 0.20 -2.89
C LEU A 250 10.03 -0.44 -2.21
N ILE A 251 11.20 -0.35 -2.83
CA ILE A 251 12.42 -0.97 -2.30
C ILE A 251 12.90 -0.23 -1.05
N THR A 252 12.85 1.11 -1.02
CA THR A 252 13.25 1.89 0.16
C THR A 252 12.25 1.75 1.31
N ALA A 253 10.96 1.50 1.03
CA ALA A 253 9.96 1.27 2.07
C ALA A 253 10.25 -0.01 2.88
N ILE A 254 10.80 -1.07 2.29
CA ILE A 254 11.09 -2.34 2.99
C ILE A 254 12.04 -2.18 4.19
N PRO A 255 13.25 -1.62 4.06
CA PRO A 255 14.13 -1.42 5.21
C PRO A 255 13.53 -0.43 6.20
N MET A 256 12.89 0.65 5.75
CA MET A 256 12.22 1.58 6.66
C MET A 256 11.14 0.88 7.49
N MET A 257 10.37 0.01 6.84
CA MET A 257 9.28 -0.73 7.46
C MET A 257 9.75 -1.57 8.65
N ILE A 258 10.95 -2.15 8.53
CA ILE A 258 11.54 -3.03 9.51
C ILE A 258 12.33 -2.22 10.55
N PHE A 259 13.28 -1.39 10.11
CA PHE A 259 14.24 -0.74 11.00
C PHE A 259 13.64 0.37 11.85
N MET A 260 12.68 1.16 11.34
CA MET A 260 12.13 2.28 12.09
C MET A 260 11.41 1.86 13.39
N PRO A 261 10.54 0.82 13.40
CA PRO A 261 10.01 0.24 14.64
C PRO A 261 11.09 -0.16 15.65
N TYR A 262 12.16 -0.84 15.20
CA TYR A 262 13.25 -1.25 16.09
C TYR A 262 14.05 -0.07 16.64
N ILE A 263 14.28 0.96 15.83
CA ILE A 263 14.92 2.20 16.28
C ILE A 263 14.05 2.86 17.36
N ALA A 264 12.75 2.99 17.12
CA ALA A 264 11.83 3.57 18.11
C ALA A 264 11.80 2.76 19.42
N SER A 265 11.79 1.43 19.33
CA SER A 265 11.88 0.55 20.50
C SER A 265 13.20 0.70 21.24
N TYR A 266 14.33 0.80 20.53
CA TYR A 266 15.66 0.95 21.14
C TYR A 266 15.77 2.24 21.95
N PHE A 267 15.24 3.34 21.42
CA PHE A 267 15.22 4.63 22.11
C PHE A 267 14.00 4.83 23.03
N ASN A 268 13.13 3.82 23.17
CA ASN A 268 11.91 3.87 24.00
C ASN A 268 10.99 5.05 23.68
N PHE A 269 10.76 5.32 22.38
CA PHE A 269 9.84 6.37 21.96
C PHE A 269 8.38 6.03 22.32
N PRO A 270 7.54 7.00 22.71
CA PRO A 270 6.10 6.79 22.88
C PRO A 270 5.45 6.23 21.60
N GLN A 271 4.38 5.45 21.74
CA GLN A 271 3.70 4.86 20.58
C GLN A 271 3.03 5.92 19.70
N GLU A 272 2.61 7.04 20.28
CA GLU A 272 2.01 8.19 19.59
C GLU A 272 3.05 8.85 18.67
N VAL A 273 4.24 9.17 19.21
CA VAL A 273 5.38 9.71 18.45
C VAL A 273 5.83 8.71 17.39
N THR A 274 5.98 7.45 17.76
CA THR A 274 6.40 6.40 16.83
C THR A 274 5.40 6.24 15.70
N GLY A 275 4.10 6.18 16.01
CA GLY A 275 3.04 6.11 15.02
C GLY A 275 3.08 7.31 14.07
N ALA A 276 3.19 8.52 14.61
CA ALA A 276 3.28 9.73 13.81
C ALA A 276 4.53 9.76 12.93
N TRP A 277 5.67 9.30 13.44
CA TRP A 277 6.92 9.19 12.68
C TRP A 277 6.82 8.19 11.53
N LEU A 278 6.32 6.98 11.80
CA LEU A 278 6.10 5.95 10.78
C LEU A 278 5.11 6.43 9.72
N GLY A 279 3.97 6.99 10.14
CA GLY A 279 2.91 7.49 9.26
C GLY A 279 3.34 8.66 8.37
N GLY A 280 4.21 9.54 8.87
CA GLY A 280 4.67 10.70 8.11
C GLY A 280 5.82 10.42 7.14
N SER A 281 6.62 9.38 7.38
CA SER A 281 7.88 9.16 6.65
C SER A 281 7.91 7.92 5.74
N ILE A 282 7.14 6.86 6.04
CA ILE A 282 7.13 5.66 5.19
C ILE A 282 6.22 5.90 3.98
N ASP A 283 6.76 5.77 2.77
CA ASP A 283 6.09 6.22 1.54
C ASP A 283 5.06 5.26 0.95
N THR A 284 4.61 4.26 1.70
CA THR A 284 3.49 3.41 1.27
C THR A 284 2.57 3.11 2.44
N THR A 285 1.26 3.17 2.22
CA THR A 285 0.29 2.90 3.28
C THR A 285 0.39 1.47 3.79
N GLY A 286 0.68 0.50 2.92
CA GLY A 286 0.95 -0.89 3.33
C GLY A 286 2.11 -0.96 4.31
N ALA A 287 3.28 -0.42 3.96
CA ALA A 287 4.44 -0.49 4.86
C ALA A 287 4.22 0.28 6.18
N VAL A 288 3.50 1.41 6.16
CA VAL A 288 3.12 2.12 7.40
C VAL A 288 2.34 1.20 8.33
N VAL A 289 1.33 0.52 7.79
CA VAL A 289 0.49 -0.41 8.57
C VAL A 289 1.33 -1.57 9.12
N ALA A 290 2.22 -2.14 8.31
CA ALA A 290 3.14 -3.18 8.75
C ALA A 290 3.99 -2.72 9.93
N SER A 291 4.63 -1.57 9.81
CA SER A 291 5.46 -0.99 10.87
C SER A 291 4.66 -0.64 12.11
N GLY A 292 3.48 -0.05 11.95
CA GLY A 292 2.60 0.28 13.07
C GLY A 292 2.16 -0.97 13.83
N THR A 293 1.86 -2.05 13.10
CA THR A 293 1.51 -3.37 13.69
C THR A 293 2.67 -3.93 14.52
N LEU A 294 3.92 -3.75 14.07
CA LEU A 294 5.12 -4.19 14.82
C LEU A 294 5.33 -3.45 16.15
N VAL A 295 4.81 -2.23 16.26
CA VAL A 295 4.99 -1.39 17.46
C VAL A 295 3.84 -1.59 18.45
N GLY A 296 2.59 -1.60 17.97
CA GLY A 296 1.41 -1.79 18.81
C GLY A 296 0.14 -1.13 18.25
N GLU A 297 -0.99 -1.36 18.92
CA GLU A 297 -2.30 -0.88 18.45
C GLU A 297 -2.38 0.65 18.36
N THR A 298 -1.83 1.36 19.35
CA THR A 298 -1.80 2.83 19.33
C THR A 298 -0.96 3.34 18.17
N ALA A 299 0.24 2.78 17.98
CA ALA A 299 1.12 3.17 16.87
C ALA A 299 0.48 2.86 15.50
N LEU A 300 -0.16 1.70 15.32
CA LEU A 300 -0.90 1.36 14.10
C LEU A 300 -2.02 2.36 13.81
N LYS A 301 -2.81 2.69 14.82
CA LYS A 301 -3.91 3.67 14.70
C LYS A 301 -3.39 5.06 14.34
N ILE A 302 -2.43 5.59 15.09
CA ILE A 302 -1.88 6.93 14.86
C ILE A 302 -1.16 6.99 13.50
N SER A 303 -0.33 6.01 13.17
CA SER A 303 0.39 5.97 11.89
C SER A 303 -0.55 5.92 10.68
N THR A 304 -1.64 5.16 10.78
CA THR A 304 -2.66 5.12 9.73
C THR A 304 -3.36 6.47 9.58
N ILE A 305 -3.78 7.09 10.69
CA ILE A 305 -4.45 8.40 10.67
C ILE A 305 -3.53 9.47 10.09
N VAL A 306 -2.28 9.55 10.55
CA VAL A 306 -1.29 10.51 10.04
C VAL A 306 -1.01 10.29 8.56
N LYS A 307 -0.86 9.04 8.11
CA LYS A 307 -0.67 8.74 6.69
C LYS A 307 -1.90 9.13 5.86
N PHE A 308 -3.11 8.95 6.40
CA PHE A 308 -4.34 9.39 5.71
C PHE A 308 -4.41 10.91 5.61
N SER A 309 -4.04 11.64 6.67
CA SER A 309 -3.93 13.10 6.62
C SER A 309 -2.96 13.55 5.51
N GLN A 310 -1.86 12.83 5.31
CA GLN A 310 -0.94 13.08 4.19
C GLN A 310 -1.55 12.72 2.82
N ASN A 311 -2.28 11.61 2.72
CA ASN A 311 -2.96 11.21 1.48
C ASN A 311 -4.07 12.20 1.08
N VAL A 312 -4.74 12.86 2.03
CA VAL A 312 -5.74 13.91 1.75
C VAL A 312 -5.13 15.07 0.96
N LEU A 313 -3.86 15.40 1.21
CA LEU A 313 -3.14 16.47 0.51
C LEU A 313 -2.79 16.13 -0.94
N LEU A 314 -2.88 14.86 -1.35
CA LEU A 314 -2.52 14.40 -2.70
C LEU A 314 -3.29 15.14 -3.80
N GLY A 315 -4.61 15.32 -3.61
CA GLY A 315 -5.44 16.01 -4.60
C GLY A 315 -5.03 17.48 -4.80
N LEU A 316 -4.72 18.16 -3.70
CA LEU A 316 -4.23 19.55 -3.72
C LEU A 316 -2.84 19.65 -4.36
N ALA A 317 -1.94 18.74 -4.00
CA ALA A 317 -0.59 18.69 -4.56
C ALA A 317 -0.61 18.43 -6.07
N ALA A 318 -1.41 17.47 -6.54
CA ALA A 318 -1.56 17.17 -7.97
C ALA A 318 -2.12 18.36 -8.75
N PHE A 319 -3.08 19.08 -8.18
CA PHE A 319 -3.60 20.32 -8.76
C PHE A 319 -2.52 21.40 -8.86
N ALA A 320 -1.78 21.66 -7.77
CA ALA A 320 -0.70 22.65 -7.74
C ALA A 320 0.41 22.33 -8.75
N ILE A 321 0.80 21.05 -8.87
CA ILE A 321 1.79 20.59 -9.85
C ILE A 321 1.30 20.80 -11.28
N SER A 322 0.04 20.47 -11.56
CA SER A 322 -0.56 20.67 -12.89
C SER A 322 -0.57 22.15 -13.29
N VAL A 323 -0.91 23.04 -12.36
CA VAL A 323 -0.83 24.50 -12.56
C VAL A 323 0.63 24.90 -12.85
N TYR A 324 1.57 24.56 -11.96
CA TYR A 324 2.98 24.91 -12.12
C TYR A 324 3.57 24.48 -13.46
N TRP A 325 3.29 23.24 -13.89
CA TRP A 325 3.78 22.67 -15.14
C TRP A 325 3.21 23.40 -16.37
N THR A 326 1.93 23.76 -16.34
CA THR A 326 1.27 24.48 -17.44
C THR A 326 1.83 25.90 -17.60
N TYR A 327 2.12 26.60 -16.50
CA TYR A 327 2.61 27.98 -16.54
C TYR A 327 4.11 28.11 -16.79
N SER A 328 4.91 27.05 -16.53
CA SER A 328 6.37 27.09 -16.67
C SER A 328 6.88 26.93 -18.11
N LYS A 329 5.99 27.02 -19.12
CA LYS A 329 6.31 26.97 -20.57
C LYS A 329 7.12 25.74 -21.02
N HIS A 330 6.93 24.59 -20.37
CA HIS A 330 7.46 23.32 -20.88
C HIS A 330 6.72 22.94 -22.17
N ALA A 331 7.47 22.82 -23.27
CA ALA A 331 6.96 22.61 -24.62
C ALA A 331 6.20 21.26 -24.73
N GLY A 332 4.87 21.35 -24.85
CA GLY A 332 3.94 20.22 -24.81
C GLY A 332 2.58 20.58 -24.18
N ALA A 333 2.49 21.76 -23.54
CA ALA A 333 1.30 22.31 -22.91
C ALA A 333 0.30 23.01 -23.85
N ASN A 334 0.28 22.66 -25.15
CA ASN A 334 -0.65 23.23 -26.14
C ASN A 334 -1.96 22.47 -26.30
N ASP A 335 -2.29 21.52 -25.42
CA ASP A 335 -3.66 21.00 -25.36
C ASP A 335 -4.52 21.97 -24.54
N ALA A 336 -5.30 22.78 -25.25
CA ALA A 336 -6.33 23.66 -24.73
C ALA A 336 -7.47 22.93 -23.96
N ASP A 337 -7.45 21.60 -23.88
CA ASP A 337 -8.61 20.80 -23.45
C ASP A 337 -8.66 20.40 -21.97
N LYS A 338 -7.66 20.71 -21.14
CA LYS A 338 -7.76 20.45 -19.68
C LYS A 338 -7.11 21.55 -18.85
N LYS A 339 -7.81 22.69 -18.70
CA LYS A 339 -7.54 23.61 -17.59
C LYS A 339 -7.60 22.82 -16.27
N PRO A 340 -6.64 23.00 -15.34
CA PRO A 340 -6.70 22.35 -14.04
C PRO A 340 -8.01 22.75 -13.36
N THR A 341 -8.89 21.77 -13.16
CA THR A 341 -10.24 21.96 -12.59
C THR A 341 -10.26 21.38 -11.19
N LEU A 342 -11.06 21.94 -10.28
CA LEU A 342 -11.24 21.41 -8.92
C LEU A 342 -11.66 19.93 -8.88
N LYS A 343 -12.27 19.44 -9.98
CA LYS A 343 -12.58 18.01 -10.18
C LYS A 343 -11.36 17.10 -10.03
N VAL A 344 -10.15 17.56 -10.38
CA VAL A 344 -8.91 16.80 -10.22
C VAL A 344 -8.64 16.45 -8.75
N ILE A 345 -8.99 17.35 -7.82
CA ILE A 345 -8.81 17.11 -6.39
C ILE A 345 -9.66 15.90 -5.96
N TRP A 346 -10.93 15.87 -6.37
CA TRP A 346 -11.82 14.74 -6.10
C TRP A 346 -11.37 13.47 -6.80
N ASP A 347 -10.97 13.54 -8.07
CA ASP A 347 -10.53 12.38 -8.84
C ASP A 347 -9.25 11.75 -8.26
N ARG A 348 -8.39 12.54 -7.61
CA ARG A 348 -7.15 12.06 -6.96
C ARG A 348 -7.30 11.76 -5.47
N PHE A 349 -8.36 12.22 -4.82
CA PHE A 349 -8.62 11.93 -3.41
C PHE A 349 -8.74 10.40 -3.19
N PRO A 350 -8.10 9.82 -2.16
CA PRO A 350 -8.17 8.39 -1.87
C PRO A 350 -9.53 7.99 -1.30
N LYS A 351 -10.42 7.38 -2.11
CA LYS A 351 -11.81 7.15 -1.67
C LYS A 351 -11.93 6.11 -0.56
N PHE A 352 -10.97 5.22 -0.42
CA PHE A 352 -10.94 4.23 0.67
C PHE A 352 -10.82 4.90 2.07
N VAL A 353 -10.25 6.11 2.16
CA VAL A 353 -10.20 6.90 3.41
C VAL A 353 -11.61 7.25 3.88
N LEU A 354 -12.55 7.53 2.95
CA LEU A 354 -13.96 7.74 3.30
C LEU A 354 -14.56 6.45 3.87
N GLY A 355 -14.20 5.29 3.30
CA GLY A 355 -14.63 3.99 3.82
C GLY A 355 -14.18 3.75 5.26
N PHE A 356 -12.90 4.04 5.56
CA PHE A 356 -12.37 3.98 6.92
C PHE A 356 -13.12 4.91 7.90
N VAL A 357 -13.30 6.18 7.52
CA VAL A 357 -14.00 7.16 8.37
C VAL A 357 -15.47 6.76 8.57
N ALA A 358 -16.14 6.29 7.52
CA ALA A 358 -17.52 5.83 7.59
C ALA A 358 -17.67 4.58 8.48
N ALA A 359 -16.73 3.63 8.41
CA ALA A 359 -16.70 2.47 9.29
C ALA A 359 -16.51 2.89 10.76
N SER A 360 -15.61 3.85 11.03
CA SER A 360 -15.43 4.42 12.37
C SER A 360 -16.67 5.15 12.88
N LEU A 361 -17.33 5.96 12.05
CA LEU A 361 -18.59 6.61 12.40
C LEU A 361 -19.69 5.59 12.73
N LEU A 362 -19.82 4.55 11.90
CA LEU A 362 -20.79 3.49 12.11
C LEU A 362 -20.58 2.81 13.48
N PHE A 363 -19.35 2.40 13.79
CA PHE A 363 -19.03 1.72 15.06
C PHE A 363 -19.00 2.67 16.27
N SER A 364 -18.77 3.96 16.07
CA SER A 364 -18.76 4.94 17.16
C SER A 364 -20.16 5.42 17.56
N PHE A 365 -21.12 5.44 16.62
CA PHE A 365 -22.42 6.10 16.83
C PHE A 365 -23.65 5.25 16.55
N ALA A 366 -23.56 4.21 15.71
CA ALA A 366 -24.72 3.44 15.27
C ALA A 366 -24.73 1.99 15.78
N VAL A 367 -23.57 1.37 15.98
CA VAL A 367 -23.46 0.00 16.50
C VAL A 367 -23.38 0.03 18.03
N SER A 368 -24.18 -0.80 18.70
CA SER A 368 -24.15 -0.86 20.17
C SER A 368 -22.83 -1.42 20.70
N PRO A 369 -22.41 -1.07 21.93
CA PRO A 369 -21.21 -1.63 22.56
C PRO A 369 -21.22 -3.17 22.63
N GLU A 370 -22.37 -3.79 22.91
CA GLU A 370 -22.52 -5.25 23.01
C GLU A 370 -22.32 -5.92 21.65
N THR A 371 -22.92 -5.35 20.60
CA THR A 371 -22.74 -5.82 19.23
C THR A 371 -21.28 -5.68 18.80
N THR A 372 -20.67 -4.54 19.10
CA THR A 372 -19.25 -4.27 18.83
C THR A 372 -18.34 -5.30 19.48
N ALA A 373 -18.55 -5.59 20.78
CA ALA A 373 -17.78 -6.60 21.50
C ALA A 373 -17.89 -8.00 20.86
N THR A 374 -19.08 -8.33 20.34
CA THR A 374 -19.35 -9.63 19.71
C THR A 374 -18.64 -9.80 18.36
N VAL A 375 -18.54 -8.74 17.56
CA VAL A 375 -17.96 -8.80 16.20
C VAL A 375 -16.48 -8.42 16.12
N LYS A 376 -15.94 -7.75 17.16
CA LYS A 376 -14.61 -7.15 17.17
C LYS A 376 -13.50 -8.13 16.80
N ASP A 377 -13.48 -9.32 17.39
CA ASP A 377 -12.38 -10.27 17.19
C ASP A 377 -12.39 -10.86 15.77
N SER A 378 -13.59 -11.13 15.22
CA SER A 378 -13.74 -11.58 13.83
C SER A 378 -13.28 -10.49 12.85
N LEU A 379 -13.72 -9.25 13.01
CA LEU A 379 -13.33 -8.14 12.14
C LEU A 379 -11.82 -7.85 12.23
N LYS A 380 -11.26 -7.88 13.44
CA LYS A 380 -9.82 -7.71 13.66
C LYS A 380 -9.01 -8.84 13.04
N ASN A 381 -9.48 -10.08 13.12
CA ASN A 381 -8.83 -11.21 12.48
C ASN A 381 -8.86 -11.10 10.95
N LEU A 382 -10.02 -10.77 10.37
CA LEU A 382 -10.14 -10.55 8.93
C LEU A 382 -9.26 -9.39 8.45
N GLN A 383 -9.23 -8.29 9.20
CA GLN A 383 -8.31 -7.17 8.96
C GLN A 383 -6.85 -7.65 8.90
N GLY A 384 -6.41 -8.40 9.91
CA GLY A 384 -5.05 -8.94 9.97
C GLY A 384 -4.74 -9.90 8.81
N LEU A 385 -5.70 -10.73 8.41
CA LEU A 385 -5.57 -11.64 7.27
C LEU A 385 -5.45 -10.90 5.95
N TRP A 386 -6.27 -9.86 5.71
CA TRP A 386 -6.17 -9.03 4.50
C TRP A 386 -4.82 -8.32 4.41
N PHE A 387 -4.31 -7.83 5.54
CA PHE A 387 -2.96 -7.29 5.61
C PHE A 387 -1.91 -8.34 5.28
N ALA A 388 -1.95 -9.52 5.89
CA ALA A 388 -0.98 -10.59 5.62
C ALA A 388 -0.99 -11.05 4.15
N LEU A 389 -2.17 -11.17 3.53
CA LEU A 389 -2.33 -11.44 2.10
C LEU A 389 -1.71 -10.34 1.23
N ALA A 390 -1.93 -9.07 1.62
CA ALA A 390 -1.36 -7.93 0.93
C ALA A 390 0.16 -7.93 0.99
N PHE A 391 0.76 -8.16 2.15
CA PHE A 391 2.22 -8.18 2.32
C PHE A 391 2.88 -9.36 1.60
N THR A 392 2.22 -10.51 1.58
CA THR A 392 2.65 -11.64 0.76
C THR A 392 2.67 -11.24 -0.72
N SER A 393 1.61 -10.57 -1.19
CA SER A 393 1.52 -10.07 -2.58
C SER A 393 2.58 -9.02 -2.89
N ILE A 394 2.82 -8.05 -1.98
CA ILE A 394 3.89 -7.04 -2.12
C ILE A 394 5.25 -7.71 -2.30
N GLY A 395 5.56 -8.71 -1.49
CA GLY A 395 6.82 -9.43 -1.59
C GLY A 395 6.98 -10.16 -2.93
N LEU A 396 5.91 -10.84 -3.39
CA LEU A 396 5.90 -11.55 -4.68
C LEU A 396 6.02 -10.59 -5.87
N GLU A 397 5.45 -9.40 -5.77
CA GLU A 397 5.46 -8.35 -6.79
C GLU A 397 6.83 -7.66 -6.89
N THR A 398 7.49 -7.43 -5.76
CA THR A 398 8.75 -6.67 -5.67
C THR A 398 9.90 -7.36 -6.40
N ASN A 399 10.58 -6.62 -7.30
CA ASN A 399 11.73 -7.07 -8.06
C ASN A 399 12.93 -6.13 -7.87
N PHE A 400 13.94 -6.56 -7.11
CA PHE A 400 15.11 -5.73 -6.84
C PHE A 400 15.97 -5.46 -8.09
N ALA A 401 15.92 -6.33 -9.10
CA ALA A 401 16.71 -6.17 -10.32
C ALA A 401 16.35 -4.88 -11.08
N ASP A 402 15.12 -4.39 -10.95
CA ASP A 402 14.65 -3.19 -11.66
C ASP A 402 15.32 -1.89 -11.15
N LEU A 403 15.84 -1.89 -9.91
CA LEU A 403 16.58 -0.76 -9.35
C LEU A 403 17.97 -0.59 -9.97
N PHE A 404 18.60 -1.70 -10.38
CA PHE A 404 19.99 -1.75 -10.82
C PHE A 404 20.16 -1.70 -12.35
N ARG A 405 19.05 -1.71 -13.11
CA ARG A 405 19.05 -1.72 -14.59
C ARG A 405 19.19 -0.33 -15.24
N GLN A 406 19.21 0.75 -14.46
CA GLN A 406 19.29 2.13 -14.98
C GLN A 406 20.74 2.60 -15.15
N ASN A 407 21.00 3.33 -16.24
CA ASN A 407 22.33 3.83 -16.61
C ASN A 407 22.88 4.94 -15.69
N SER A 408 22.04 5.58 -14.87
CA SER A 408 22.43 6.69 -13.99
C SER A 408 21.94 6.48 -12.56
N LYS A 409 22.87 6.49 -11.60
CA LYS A 409 22.58 6.38 -10.16
C LYS A 409 22.16 7.70 -9.51
N LYS A 410 22.23 8.83 -10.24
CA LYS A 410 21.95 10.17 -9.69
C LYS A 410 20.54 10.30 -9.10
N PRO A 411 19.46 9.84 -9.76
CA PRO A 411 18.12 9.95 -9.21
C PRO A 411 17.94 9.09 -7.95
N LEU A 412 18.57 7.91 -7.90
CA LEU A 412 18.58 7.07 -6.69
C LEU A 412 19.24 7.78 -5.51
N TYR A 413 20.41 8.39 -5.71
CA TYR A 413 21.05 9.16 -4.64
C TYR A 413 20.20 10.36 -4.21
N ALA A 414 19.57 11.05 -5.16
CA ALA A 414 18.66 12.15 -4.84
C ALA A 414 17.49 11.70 -3.97
N PHE A 415 16.87 10.57 -4.34
CA PHE A 415 15.77 9.95 -3.60
C PHE A 415 16.21 9.55 -2.18
N LEU A 416 17.33 8.83 -2.03
CA LEU A 416 17.81 8.39 -0.72
C LEU A 416 18.21 9.55 0.20
N ILE A 417 18.85 10.60 -0.33
CA ILE A 417 19.19 11.80 0.44
C ILE A 417 17.91 12.50 0.92
N ALA A 418 16.91 12.65 0.03
CA ALA A 418 15.62 13.21 0.39
C ALA A 418 14.88 12.33 1.42
N GLN A 419 14.99 11.01 1.32
CA GLN A 419 14.39 10.06 2.25
C GLN A 419 15.00 10.19 3.65
N VAL A 420 16.33 10.26 3.75
CA VAL A 420 17.01 10.44 5.03
C VAL A 420 16.58 11.76 5.67
N PHE A 421 16.49 12.83 4.88
CA PHE A 421 15.95 14.09 5.37
C PHE A 421 14.50 13.96 5.85
N ASN A 422 13.63 13.27 5.10
CA ASN A 422 12.25 12.99 5.48
C ASN A 422 12.17 12.25 6.83
N ILE A 423 12.96 11.19 7.00
CA ILE A 423 13.01 10.41 8.25
C ILE A 423 13.37 11.32 9.43
N LEU A 424 14.38 12.17 9.30
CA LEU A 424 14.86 13.03 10.38
C LEU A 424 13.89 14.17 10.70
N VAL A 425 13.41 14.89 9.68
CA VAL A 425 12.51 16.03 9.88
C VAL A 425 11.16 15.56 10.41
N THR A 426 10.64 14.43 9.92
CA THR A 426 9.39 13.86 10.41
C THR A 426 9.52 13.40 11.85
N LEU A 427 10.66 12.84 12.26
CA LEU A 427 10.88 12.47 13.67
C LEU A 427 10.82 13.71 14.58
N ALA A 428 11.51 14.78 14.20
CA ALA A 428 11.51 16.03 14.97
C ALA A 428 10.10 16.61 15.09
N ILE A 429 9.34 16.65 13.98
CA ILE A 429 7.95 17.14 13.99
C ILE A 429 7.04 16.22 14.81
N ALA A 430 7.21 14.91 14.72
CA ALA A 430 6.44 13.93 15.49
C ALA A 430 6.63 14.13 17.01
N PHE A 431 7.86 14.38 17.46
CA PHE A 431 8.11 14.71 18.88
C PHE A 431 7.46 16.02 19.30
N VAL A 432 7.47 17.04 18.45
CA VAL A 432 6.85 18.34 18.78
C VAL A 432 5.32 18.23 18.88
N LEU A 433 4.69 17.41 18.05
CA LEU A 433 3.22 17.35 17.95
C LEU A 433 2.58 16.22 18.76
N PHE A 434 3.30 15.12 19.00
CA PHE A 434 2.78 13.90 19.63
C PHE A 434 3.59 13.45 20.86
N GLY A 435 4.68 14.14 21.19
CA GLY A 435 5.58 13.81 22.31
C GLY A 435 5.23 14.43 23.64
#